data_AF-A0A7X5WVB2-F1
#
_entry.id   AF-A0A7X5WVB2-F1
#
_cell.length_a   1.000
_cell.length_b   1.000
_cell.length_c   1.000
_cell.angle_alpha   90.00
_cell.angle_beta   90.00
_cell.angle_gamma   90.00
#
_symmetry.space_group_name_H-M   'P 1'
#
loop_
_entity.id
_entity.type
_entity.pdbx_description
1 polymer ?
#
loop_
_entity_poly.entity_id
_entity_poly.type
_entity_poly.pdbx_seq_one_letter_code
_entity_poly.pdbx_strand_id
1 'polypeptide(L)'
;MTTAPTGDLEFTAPGPGSWERDPVHFPRPASRYWMDTHPAPFAAGTEEMCRRYGLLLHRLEMIYPHGYAYITKLPAPEEEIPERFGRAAEALTARAWRAHLEEWDTETKPAAIRMHREIQAVDPDSLSDEELADYLIRCRDHHARMIHQHMSHTTSAMIPVGDLMAHLMAWTQVPPADLLALMRGASPVSAGASLELHRLLTAFEADDDARSLLESDGDPGEVLAQLRARTDEVGTALAEYLELVGYRLLDGFDISGRYALELPDSLLRSIRSSVGGRVEEDDDGEARVEAIRGQVPEEHRAEFDDLLGEARLVYRLRDERGVFSDIWASGLMRRAAMSAGRRLAERGRLNDPEHIVDATAEEMAAMVSGSGGPSAEEMAER
;
A
#
# COMPACT_ATOMS: atom_id res chain seq x y z
N MET A 1 -36.12 13.43 -10.20
CA MET A 1 -35.46 12.17 -9.79
C MET A 1 -35.93 11.09 -10.73
N THR A 2 -35.28 10.98 -11.87
CA THR A 2 -35.41 9.83 -12.78
C THR A 2 -34.52 8.74 -12.19
N THR A 3 -35.14 7.74 -11.57
CA THR A 3 -34.47 6.49 -11.23
C THR A 3 -33.94 5.90 -12.52
N ALA A 4 -32.61 5.81 -12.66
CA ALA A 4 -31.99 4.98 -13.68
C ALA A 4 -32.59 3.57 -13.56
N PRO A 5 -32.87 2.87 -14.69
CA PRO A 5 -33.36 1.51 -14.62
C PRO A 5 -32.31 0.67 -13.89
N THR A 6 -32.69 0.09 -12.75
CA THR A 6 -31.95 -1.00 -12.14
C THR A 6 -32.02 -2.16 -13.13
N GLY A 7 -31.04 -2.27 -14.02
CA GLY A 7 -30.84 -3.50 -14.77
C GLY A 7 -30.77 -4.66 -13.78
N ASP A 8 -31.37 -5.79 -14.12
CA ASP A 8 -31.31 -6.99 -13.28
C ASP A 8 -29.83 -7.38 -13.11
N LEU A 9 -29.24 -7.04 -11.97
CA LEU A 9 -27.87 -7.46 -11.63
C LEU A 9 -27.91 -8.95 -11.33
N GLU A 10 -27.58 -9.76 -12.33
CA GLU A 10 -27.39 -11.19 -12.15
C GLU A 10 -26.11 -11.43 -11.36
N PHE A 11 -26.24 -11.98 -10.15
CA PHE A 11 -25.08 -12.43 -9.38
C PHE A 11 -24.64 -13.80 -9.89
N THR A 12 -23.60 -13.82 -10.72
CA THR A 12 -22.90 -15.06 -11.08
C THR A 12 -21.96 -15.43 -9.95
N ALA A 13 -22.12 -16.64 -9.41
CA ALA A 13 -21.24 -17.12 -8.35
C ALA A 13 -19.77 -17.13 -8.83
N PRO A 14 -18.82 -16.67 -7.99
CA PRO A 14 -17.41 -16.48 -8.36
C PRO A 14 -16.66 -17.77 -8.76
N GLY A 15 -17.23 -18.94 -8.49
CA GLY A 15 -16.66 -20.24 -8.83
C GLY A 15 -16.98 -21.28 -7.77
N PRO A 16 -16.42 -22.50 -7.86
CA PRO A 16 -16.51 -23.49 -6.80
C PRO A 16 -15.82 -23.02 -5.52
N GLY A 17 -16.14 -23.66 -4.39
CA GLY A 17 -15.53 -23.37 -3.09
C GLY A 17 -16.24 -22.27 -2.30
N SER A 18 -15.65 -21.88 -1.17
CA SER A 18 -16.14 -20.79 -0.33
C SER A 18 -15.47 -19.48 -0.72
N TRP A 19 -16.27 -18.43 -0.88
CA TRP A 19 -15.81 -17.08 -1.20
C TRP A 19 -16.32 -16.11 -0.14
N GLU A 20 -15.42 -15.30 0.40
CA GLU A 20 -15.73 -14.31 1.43
C GLU A 20 -15.57 -12.92 0.82
N ARG A 21 -16.56 -12.04 1.03
CA ARG A 21 -16.42 -10.63 0.65
C ARG A 21 -15.35 -10.00 1.55
N ASP A 22 -14.48 -9.16 0.99
CA ASP A 22 -13.46 -8.41 1.73
C ASP A 22 -13.82 -6.91 1.82
N PRO A 23 -14.72 -6.52 2.73
CA PRO A 23 -15.09 -5.11 2.92
C PRO A 23 -14.02 -4.32 3.68
N VAL A 24 -12.99 -4.97 4.23
CA VAL A 24 -11.93 -4.31 5.01
C VAL A 24 -10.97 -3.61 4.06
N HIS A 25 -10.52 -4.31 3.01
CA HIS A 25 -9.62 -3.73 2.02
C HIS A 25 -10.37 -3.05 0.87
N PHE A 26 -11.57 -3.54 0.51
CA PHE A 26 -12.40 -3.00 -0.56
C PHE A 26 -13.84 -2.75 -0.09
N PRO A 27 -14.08 -1.68 0.70
CA PRO A 27 -15.41 -1.34 1.18
C PRO A 27 -16.36 -0.89 0.05
N ARG A 28 -15.80 -0.43 -1.08
CA ARG A 28 -16.50 0.05 -2.28
C ARG A 28 -16.09 -0.79 -3.50
N PRO A 29 -16.87 -0.75 -4.60
CA PRO A 29 -16.46 -1.37 -5.87
C PRO A 29 -15.09 -0.89 -6.32
N ALA A 30 -14.26 -1.81 -6.79
CA ALA A 30 -12.97 -1.54 -7.42
C ALA A 30 -13.16 -1.04 -8.86
N SER A 31 -12.24 -0.21 -9.32
CA SER A 31 -12.20 0.29 -10.69
C SER A 31 -11.95 -0.83 -11.69
N ARG A 32 -12.35 -0.62 -12.95
CA ARG A 32 -12.08 -1.60 -14.01
C ARG A 32 -10.60 -1.91 -14.17
N TYR A 33 -9.73 -0.90 -14.03
CA TYR A 33 -8.29 -1.08 -14.06
C TYR A 33 -7.82 -2.07 -12.99
N TRP A 34 -8.30 -1.94 -11.75
CA TRP A 34 -7.88 -2.79 -10.65
C TRP A 34 -8.36 -4.23 -10.82
N MET A 35 -9.62 -4.40 -11.24
CA MET A 35 -10.20 -5.71 -11.52
C MET A 35 -9.42 -6.49 -12.58
N ASP A 36 -8.82 -5.80 -13.53
CA ASP A 36 -7.98 -6.37 -14.59
C ASP A 36 -6.54 -6.64 -14.11
N THR A 37 -5.93 -5.67 -13.41
CA THR A 37 -4.50 -5.72 -13.05
C THR A 37 -4.20 -6.56 -11.82
N HIS A 38 -5.07 -6.55 -10.80
CA HIS A 38 -4.78 -7.12 -9.48
C HIS A 38 -4.77 -8.66 -9.40
N PRO A 39 -5.76 -9.40 -9.95
CA PRO A 39 -5.93 -10.82 -9.63
C PRO A 39 -4.69 -11.69 -9.87
N ALA A 40 -4.05 -11.54 -11.03
CA ALA A 40 -2.91 -12.36 -11.43
C ALA A 40 -1.66 -12.15 -10.55
N PRO A 41 -1.13 -10.92 -10.38
CA PRO A 41 0.04 -10.70 -9.52
C PRO A 41 -0.24 -11.00 -8.04
N PHE A 42 -1.47 -10.78 -7.56
CA PHE A 42 -1.88 -11.14 -6.20
C PHE A 42 -1.82 -12.66 -5.98
N ALA A 43 -2.43 -13.43 -6.90
CA ALA A 43 -2.40 -14.89 -6.87
C ALA A 43 -0.97 -15.44 -6.92
N ALA A 44 -0.12 -14.88 -7.80
CA ALA A 44 1.28 -15.29 -7.92
C ALA A 44 2.10 -15.00 -6.66
N GLY A 45 2.00 -13.79 -6.10
CA GLY A 45 2.74 -13.43 -4.89
C GLY A 45 2.29 -14.23 -3.66
N THR A 46 0.99 -14.52 -3.55
CA THR A 46 0.48 -15.39 -2.46
C THR A 46 0.82 -16.86 -2.67
N GLU A 47 0.93 -17.36 -3.91
CA GLU A 47 1.45 -18.70 -4.18
C GLU A 47 2.90 -18.83 -3.74
N GLU A 48 3.73 -17.84 -4.09
CA GLU A 48 5.14 -17.78 -3.71
C GLU A 48 5.30 -17.76 -2.18
N MET A 49 4.58 -16.88 -1.48
CA MET A 49 4.68 -16.79 -0.02
C MET A 49 4.24 -18.09 0.66
N CYS A 50 3.21 -18.77 0.13
CA CYS A 50 2.69 -20.00 0.72
C CYS A 50 3.68 -21.15 0.56
N ARG A 51 4.29 -21.30 -0.63
CA ARG A 51 5.35 -22.28 -0.87
C ARG A 51 6.55 -22.02 0.01
N ARG A 52 7.02 -20.78 0.05
CA ARG A 52 8.25 -20.39 0.75
C ARG A 52 8.21 -20.70 2.25
N TYR A 53 7.04 -20.62 2.88
CA TYR A 53 6.84 -20.90 4.31
C TYR A 53 6.19 -22.25 4.62
N GLY A 54 5.96 -23.10 3.61
CA GLY A 54 5.33 -24.40 3.84
C GLY A 54 3.88 -24.30 4.33
N LEU A 55 3.15 -23.25 3.96
CA LEU A 55 1.74 -23.11 4.31
C LEU A 55 0.93 -24.20 3.58
N LEU A 56 -0.12 -24.71 4.25
CA LEU A 56 -1.08 -25.65 3.67
C LEU A 56 -2.10 -24.99 2.73
N LEU A 57 -1.74 -23.83 2.20
CA LEU A 57 -2.44 -23.12 1.16
C LEU A 57 -1.62 -23.20 -0.13
N HIS A 58 -2.30 -23.37 -1.26
CA HIS A 58 -1.70 -23.20 -2.57
C HIS A 58 -1.48 -21.71 -2.82
N ARG A 59 -2.55 -20.91 -2.75
CA ARG A 59 -2.55 -19.45 -2.88
C ARG A 59 -3.86 -18.85 -2.37
N LEU A 60 -3.92 -17.52 -2.33
CA LEU A 60 -5.16 -16.79 -2.23
C LEU A 60 -5.60 -16.35 -3.62
N GLU A 61 -6.89 -16.39 -3.90
CA GLU A 61 -7.45 -15.83 -5.12
C GLU A 61 -8.45 -14.73 -4.78
N MET A 62 -8.42 -13.65 -5.54
CA MET A 62 -9.34 -12.54 -5.39
C MET A 62 -9.96 -12.20 -6.73
N ILE A 63 -11.29 -12.10 -6.77
CA ILE A 63 -12.05 -11.70 -7.95
C ILE A 63 -13.11 -10.65 -7.58
N TYR A 64 -13.68 -10.01 -8.60
CA TYR A 64 -14.46 -8.79 -8.42
C TYR A 64 -15.83 -8.81 -9.13
N PRO A 65 -16.74 -9.76 -8.81
CA PRO A 65 -18.10 -9.72 -9.35
C PRO A 65 -18.77 -8.39 -8.98
N HIS A 66 -19.23 -7.65 -10.01
CA HIS A 66 -19.82 -6.32 -9.86
C HIS A 66 -18.91 -5.32 -9.12
N GLY A 67 -17.59 -5.46 -9.27
CA GLY A 67 -16.59 -4.60 -8.62
C GLY A 67 -16.28 -4.93 -7.17
N TYR A 68 -17.04 -5.80 -6.51
CA TYR A 68 -16.81 -6.12 -5.09
C TYR A 68 -15.78 -7.22 -4.92
N ALA A 69 -14.77 -7.01 -4.08
CA ALA A 69 -13.73 -8.00 -3.81
C ALA A 69 -14.29 -9.22 -3.05
N TYR A 70 -14.09 -10.40 -3.63
CA TYR A 70 -14.28 -11.69 -2.98
C TYR A 70 -12.96 -12.45 -2.98
N ILE A 71 -12.61 -13.01 -1.83
CA ILE A 71 -11.40 -13.80 -1.63
C ILE A 71 -11.75 -15.26 -1.36
N THR A 72 -10.91 -16.16 -1.86
CA THR A 72 -10.92 -17.57 -1.50
C THR A 72 -9.51 -18.05 -1.16
N LYS A 73 -9.43 -19.12 -0.37
CA LYS A 73 -8.19 -19.77 0.07
C LYS A 73 -8.13 -21.12 -0.62
N LEU A 74 -7.21 -21.29 -1.55
CA LEU A 74 -7.03 -22.57 -2.21
C LEU A 74 -6.10 -23.45 -1.35
N PRO A 75 -6.50 -24.69 -1.00
CA PRO A 75 -5.64 -25.60 -0.25
C PRO A 75 -4.44 -26.02 -1.10
N ALA A 76 -3.32 -26.35 -0.45
CA ALA A 76 -2.19 -26.95 -1.14
C ALA A 76 -2.58 -28.32 -1.75
N PRO A 77 -2.02 -28.72 -2.91
CA PRO A 77 -2.20 -30.07 -3.44
C PRO A 77 -1.78 -31.14 -2.42
N GLU A 78 -2.53 -32.24 -2.31
CA GLU A 78 -2.30 -33.28 -1.29
C GLU A 78 -0.89 -33.88 -1.40
N GLU A 79 -0.39 -34.03 -2.63
CA GLU A 79 0.95 -34.54 -2.93
C GLU A 79 2.09 -33.62 -2.45
N GLU A 80 1.84 -32.32 -2.30
CA GLU A 80 2.83 -31.36 -1.81
C GLU A 80 2.86 -31.28 -0.27
N ILE A 81 1.82 -31.73 0.43
CA ILE A 81 1.68 -31.57 1.90
C ILE A 81 2.90 -32.06 2.69
N PRO A 82 3.49 -33.24 2.42
CA PRO A 82 4.68 -33.70 3.14
C PRO A 82 5.87 -32.75 3.00
N GLU A 83 6.09 -32.20 1.79
CA GLU A 83 7.15 -31.22 1.54
C GLU A 83 6.83 -29.90 2.24
N ARG A 84 5.57 -29.47 2.25
CA ARG A 84 5.13 -28.25 2.99
C ARG A 84 5.46 -28.34 4.48
N PHE A 85 5.25 -29.48 5.12
CA PHE A 85 5.64 -29.66 6.53
C PHE A 85 7.15 -29.55 6.75
N GLY A 86 7.95 -30.19 5.88
CA GLY A 86 9.41 -30.04 5.92
C GLY A 86 9.82 -28.58 5.79
N ARG A 87 9.23 -27.86 4.84
CA ARG A 87 9.52 -26.45 4.59
C ARG A 87 9.11 -25.54 5.75
N ALA A 88 7.96 -25.80 6.38
CA ALA A 88 7.52 -25.04 7.54
C ALA A 88 8.47 -25.24 8.75
N ALA A 89 8.89 -26.48 8.99
CA ALA A 89 9.86 -26.79 10.04
C ALA A 89 11.21 -26.09 9.81
N GLU A 90 11.70 -26.09 8.57
CA GLU A 90 12.90 -25.34 8.17
C GLU A 90 12.72 -23.84 8.39
N ALA A 91 11.60 -23.26 7.94
CA ALA A 91 11.36 -21.82 8.01
C ALA A 91 11.31 -21.32 9.45
N LEU A 92 10.69 -22.07 10.37
CA LEU A 92 10.65 -21.75 11.80
C LEU A 92 12.02 -21.94 12.45
N THR A 93 12.68 -23.09 12.21
CA THR A 93 13.99 -23.40 12.81
C THR A 93 15.06 -22.40 12.38
N ALA A 94 15.08 -22.03 11.10
CA ALA A 94 16.04 -21.09 10.54
C ALA A 94 15.65 -19.62 10.73
N ARG A 95 14.45 -19.34 11.24
CA ARG A 95 13.88 -17.98 11.32
C ARG A 95 13.96 -17.26 9.98
N ALA A 96 13.42 -17.89 8.93
CA ALA A 96 13.59 -17.46 7.54
C ALA A 96 13.22 -15.98 7.27
N TRP A 97 12.34 -15.40 8.09
CA TRP A 97 11.99 -13.98 8.03
C TRP A 97 13.18 -13.03 8.25
N ARG A 98 14.23 -13.44 8.97
CA ARG A 98 15.45 -12.63 9.13
C ARG A 98 16.17 -12.43 7.80
N ALA A 99 16.36 -13.52 7.05
CA ALA A 99 16.96 -13.46 5.72
C ALA A 99 16.09 -12.66 4.74
N HIS A 100 14.77 -12.79 4.83
CA HIS A 100 13.86 -11.99 4.00
C HIS A 100 13.89 -10.49 4.37
N LEU A 101 14.05 -10.16 5.65
CA LEU A 101 14.21 -8.76 6.05
C LEU A 101 15.53 -8.18 5.52
N GLU A 102 16.60 -8.97 5.52
CA GLU A 102 17.88 -8.59 4.91
C GLU A 102 17.74 -8.38 3.39
N GLU A 103 17.14 -9.32 2.67
CA GLU A 103 16.80 -9.18 1.23
C GLU A 103 15.97 -7.91 0.99
N TRP A 104 14.96 -7.69 1.83
CA TRP A 104 14.09 -6.53 1.75
C TRP A 104 14.86 -5.21 1.86
N ASP A 105 15.72 -5.08 2.86
CA ASP A 105 16.48 -3.85 3.11
C ASP A 105 17.58 -3.59 2.08
N THR A 106 18.23 -4.65 1.60
CA THR A 106 19.43 -4.53 0.77
C THR A 106 19.13 -4.55 -0.73
N GLU A 107 18.06 -5.23 -1.14
CA GLU A 107 17.75 -5.47 -2.55
C GLU A 107 16.35 -4.98 -2.92
N THR A 108 15.30 -5.55 -2.30
CA THR A 108 13.91 -5.40 -2.74
C THR A 108 13.40 -3.96 -2.64
N LYS A 109 13.42 -3.37 -1.43
CA LYS A 109 12.95 -2.01 -1.19
C LYS A 109 13.80 -0.97 -1.95
N PRO A 110 15.15 -1.02 -1.92
CA PRO A 110 15.96 -0.11 -2.73
C PRO A 110 15.68 -0.19 -4.23
N ALA A 111 15.47 -1.40 -4.78
CA ALA A 111 15.12 -1.57 -6.19
C ALA A 111 13.75 -0.98 -6.53
N ALA A 112 12.75 -1.20 -5.68
CA ALA A 112 11.42 -0.61 -5.84
C ALA A 112 11.49 0.93 -5.81
N ILE A 113 12.19 1.52 -4.84
CA ILE A 113 12.36 2.98 -4.73
C ILE A 113 13.05 3.56 -5.96
N ARG A 114 14.11 2.90 -6.48
CA ARG A 114 14.76 3.37 -7.73
C ARG A 114 13.79 3.39 -8.89
N MET A 115 13.03 2.31 -9.11
CA MET A 115 12.06 2.27 -10.20
C MET A 115 10.93 3.30 -10.01
N HIS A 116 10.42 3.48 -8.79
CA HIS A 116 9.40 4.50 -8.50
C HIS A 116 9.91 5.88 -8.92
N ARG A 117 11.14 6.23 -8.54
CA ARG A 117 11.78 7.50 -8.93
C ARG A 117 11.98 7.62 -10.44
N GLU A 118 12.37 6.55 -11.12
CA GLU A 118 12.52 6.55 -12.59
C GLU A 118 11.20 6.76 -13.33
N ILE A 119 10.10 6.18 -12.84
CA ILE A 119 8.76 6.41 -13.41
C ILE A 119 8.27 7.82 -13.07
N GLN A 120 8.47 8.26 -11.82
CA GLN A 120 8.04 9.55 -11.32
C GLN A 120 8.74 10.74 -11.98
N ALA A 121 9.99 10.56 -12.39
CA ALA A 121 10.78 11.59 -13.09
C ALA A 121 10.19 11.98 -14.46
N VAL A 122 9.31 11.17 -15.03
CA VAL A 122 8.60 11.49 -16.28
C VAL A 122 7.41 12.38 -15.96
N ASP A 123 7.25 13.47 -16.71
CA ASP A 123 6.05 14.29 -16.69
C ASP A 123 5.05 13.81 -17.76
N PRO A 124 3.97 13.10 -17.39
CA PRO A 124 3.05 12.52 -18.36
C PRO A 124 2.31 13.57 -19.19
N ASP A 125 2.09 14.77 -18.65
CA ASP A 125 1.40 15.83 -19.39
C ASP A 125 2.25 16.39 -20.55
N SER A 126 3.58 16.18 -20.51
CA SER A 126 4.52 16.60 -21.55
C SER A 126 4.73 15.58 -22.69
N LEU A 127 4.25 14.34 -22.52
CA LEU A 127 4.45 13.25 -23.47
C LEU A 127 3.54 13.40 -24.71
N SER A 128 4.01 12.91 -25.86
CA SER A 128 3.14 12.65 -27.03
C SER A 128 2.08 11.58 -26.71
N ASP A 129 1.14 11.34 -27.63
CA ASP A 129 0.09 10.35 -27.42
C ASP A 129 0.64 8.92 -27.43
N GLU A 130 1.56 8.63 -28.35
CA GLU A 130 2.23 7.34 -28.41
C GLU A 130 3.10 7.10 -27.17
N GLU A 131 3.86 8.11 -26.74
CA GLU A 131 4.68 8.01 -25.52
C GLU A 131 3.83 7.87 -24.25
N LEU A 132 2.69 8.56 -24.16
CA LEU A 132 1.78 8.42 -23.03
C LEU A 132 1.11 7.04 -23.00
N ALA A 133 0.76 6.47 -24.16
CA ALA A 133 0.25 5.12 -24.26
C ALA A 133 1.28 4.09 -23.75
N ASP A 134 2.54 4.19 -24.18
CA ASP A 134 3.62 3.33 -23.68
C ASP A 134 3.87 3.54 -22.18
N TYR A 135 3.79 4.79 -21.69
CA TYR A 135 3.98 5.13 -20.30
C TYR A 135 2.89 4.55 -19.38
N LEU A 136 1.63 4.52 -19.83
CA LEU A 136 0.52 3.88 -19.11
C LEU A 136 0.79 2.38 -18.92
N ILE A 137 1.23 1.68 -19.96
CA ILE A 137 1.57 0.26 -19.88
C ILE A 137 2.76 0.04 -18.95
N ARG A 138 3.82 0.87 -19.04
CA ARG A 138 4.96 0.82 -18.12
C ARG A 138 4.54 0.98 -16.65
N CYS A 139 3.62 1.91 -16.38
CA CYS A 139 3.10 2.12 -15.02
C CYS A 139 2.29 0.91 -14.55
N ARG A 140 1.43 0.33 -15.41
CA ARG A 140 0.66 -0.88 -15.10
C ARG A 140 1.58 -2.06 -14.78
N ASP A 141 2.57 -2.32 -15.63
CA ASP A 141 3.48 -3.45 -15.45
C ASP A 141 4.27 -3.34 -14.15
N HIS A 142 4.73 -2.12 -13.81
CA HIS A 142 5.38 -1.86 -12.54
C HIS A 142 4.43 -2.05 -11.36
N HIS A 143 3.20 -1.55 -11.46
CA HIS A 143 2.19 -1.73 -10.42
C HIS A 143 1.87 -3.21 -10.17
N ALA A 144 1.67 -4.00 -11.24
CA ALA A 144 1.48 -5.45 -11.12
C ALA A 144 2.66 -6.14 -10.42
N ARG A 145 3.90 -5.77 -10.77
CA ARG A 145 5.10 -6.27 -10.08
C ARG A 145 5.13 -5.90 -8.60
N MET A 146 4.66 -4.70 -8.24
CA MET A 146 4.62 -4.25 -6.86
C MET A 146 3.52 -4.92 -6.04
N ILE A 147 2.37 -5.24 -6.64
CA ILE A 147 1.34 -6.10 -6.01
C ILE A 147 1.93 -7.47 -5.69
N HIS A 148 2.64 -8.08 -6.64
CA HIS A 148 3.32 -9.36 -6.43
C HIS A 148 4.33 -9.28 -5.27
N GLN A 149 5.19 -8.25 -5.27
CA GLN A 149 6.19 -8.02 -4.22
C GLN A 149 5.57 -7.83 -2.83
N HIS A 150 4.48 -7.05 -2.74
CA HIS A 150 3.74 -6.89 -1.50
C HIS A 150 3.31 -8.27 -1.00
N MET A 151 2.62 -9.04 -1.84
CA MET A 151 2.05 -10.32 -1.43
C MET A 151 3.12 -11.34 -1.06
N SER A 152 4.23 -11.43 -1.80
CA SER A 152 5.31 -12.39 -1.52
C SER A 152 5.98 -12.18 -0.15
N HIS A 153 5.94 -10.96 0.39
CA HIS A 153 6.51 -10.61 1.71
C HIS A 153 5.51 -10.67 2.86
N THR A 154 4.23 -10.97 2.59
CA THR A 154 3.17 -10.93 3.63
C THR A 154 3.44 -11.93 4.75
N THR A 155 3.82 -13.16 4.42
CA THR A 155 4.09 -14.19 5.44
C THR A 155 5.28 -13.83 6.33
N SER A 156 6.33 -13.22 5.78
CA SER A 156 7.49 -12.75 6.55
C SER A 156 7.11 -11.71 7.60
N ALA A 157 6.13 -10.85 7.30
CA ALA A 157 5.62 -9.85 8.23
C ALA A 157 4.61 -10.41 9.25
N MET A 158 3.95 -11.54 8.94
CA MET A 158 2.86 -12.08 9.76
C MET A 158 3.27 -13.25 10.68
N ILE A 159 4.15 -14.15 10.25
CA ILE A 159 4.46 -15.38 11.00
C ILE A 159 5.06 -15.08 12.38
N PRO A 160 6.09 -14.22 12.54
CA PRO A 160 6.67 -13.97 13.87
C PRO A 160 5.67 -13.35 14.85
N VAL A 161 4.78 -12.48 14.36
CA VAL A 161 3.69 -11.90 15.18
C VAL A 161 2.67 -12.98 15.55
N GLY A 162 2.27 -13.81 14.58
CA GLY A 162 1.34 -14.91 14.82
C GLY A 162 1.89 -15.94 15.81
N ASP A 163 3.19 -16.23 15.74
CA ASP A 163 3.88 -17.16 16.62
C ASP A 163 3.94 -16.64 18.06
N LEU A 164 4.32 -15.36 18.23
CA LEU A 164 4.23 -14.67 19.53
C LEU A 164 2.81 -14.71 20.09
N MET A 165 1.81 -14.39 19.28
CA MET A 165 0.41 -14.37 19.72
C MET A 165 -0.08 -15.76 20.13
N ALA A 166 0.23 -16.80 19.36
CA ALA A 166 -0.17 -18.17 19.65
C ALA A 166 0.37 -18.63 21.01
N HIS A 167 1.65 -18.35 21.28
CA HIS A 167 2.28 -18.68 22.56
C HIS A 167 1.70 -17.87 23.73
N LEU A 168 1.55 -16.55 23.58
CA LEU A 168 0.99 -15.69 24.63
C LEU A 168 -0.47 -16.05 24.97
N MET A 169 -1.27 -16.42 23.98
CA MET A 169 -2.64 -16.89 24.19
C MET A 169 -2.70 -18.25 24.88
N ALA A 170 -1.66 -19.08 24.75
CA ALA A 170 -1.55 -20.35 25.47
C ALA A 170 -1.05 -20.17 26.92
N TRP A 171 -0.14 -19.23 27.15
CA TRP A 171 0.51 -19.01 28.44
C TRP A 171 -0.23 -18.07 29.38
N THR A 172 -1.04 -17.16 28.83
CA THR A 172 -1.67 -16.08 29.60
C THR A 172 -3.19 -16.05 29.39
N GLN A 173 -3.88 -15.18 30.12
CA GLN A 173 -5.30 -14.88 29.92
C GLN A 173 -5.51 -13.46 29.38
N VAL A 174 -4.44 -12.83 28.87
CA VAL A 174 -4.49 -11.47 28.35
C VAL A 174 -5.26 -11.46 27.02
N PRO A 175 -6.21 -10.52 26.82
CA PRO A 175 -6.94 -10.41 25.55
C PRO A 175 -5.99 -10.21 24.35
N PRO A 176 -6.27 -10.81 23.18
CA PRO A 176 -5.42 -10.68 22.00
C PRO A 176 -5.15 -9.23 21.55
N ALA A 177 -6.11 -8.33 21.75
CA ALA A 177 -5.95 -6.91 21.43
C ALA A 177 -4.87 -6.23 22.29
N ASP A 178 -4.80 -6.58 23.58
CA ASP A 178 -3.80 -6.05 24.50
C ASP A 178 -2.41 -6.65 24.23
N LEU A 179 -2.37 -7.92 23.79
CA LEU A 179 -1.14 -8.56 23.34
C LEU A 179 -0.58 -7.89 22.07
N LEU A 180 -1.43 -7.56 21.10
CA LEU A 180 -1.02 -6.83 19.89
C LEU A 180 -0.44 -5.45 20.20
N ALA A 181 -0.82 -4.83 21.32
CA ALA A 181 -0.24 -3.56 21.75
C ALA A 181 1.26 -3.65 22.08
N LEU A 182 1.84 -4.84 22.25
CA LEU A 182 3.28 -5.06 22.35
C LEU A 182 4.04 -4.63 21.09
N MET A 183 3.37 -4.56 19.94
CA MET A 183 3.96 -4.14 18.67
C MET A 183 3.93 -2.62 18.45
N ARG A 184 3.32 -1.85 19.36
CA ARG A 184 3.29 -0.39 19.29
C ARG A 184 4.73 0.14 19.19
N GLY A 185 4.95 1.09 18.28
CA GLY A 185 6.26 1.68 18.02
C GLY A 185 7.21 0.81 17.17
N ALA A 186 6.90 -0.47 16.91
CA ALA A 186 7.79 -1.35 16.16
C ALA A 186 7.75 -1.14 14.63
N SER A 187 6.94 -0.19 14.14
CA SER A 187 6.91 0.23 12.74
C SER A 187 6.98 1.76 12.62
N PRO A 188 8.19 2.33 12.51
CA PRO A 188 8.37 3.78 12.34
C PRO A 188 7.68 4.33 11.08
N VAL A 189 7.58 3.51 10.03
CA VAL A 189 6.99 3.91 8.75
C VAL A 189 5.49 4.18 8.86
N SER A 190 4.75 3.46 9.73
CA SER A 190 3.33 3.79 10.02
C SER A 190 3.17 5.19 10.58
N ALA A 191 4.19 5.67 11.30
CA ALA A 191 4.21 6.98 11.91
C ALA A 191 4.69 8.07 10.93
N GLY A 192 4.97 7.71 9.67
CA GLY A 192 5.51 8.60 8.63
C GLY A 192 7.02 8.81 8.71
N ALA A 193 7.74 8.08 9.57
CA ALA A 193 9.16 8.33 9.81
C ALA A 193 9.99 8.07 8.55
N SER A 194 10.74 9.07 8.12
CA SER A 194 11.74 9.00 7.05
C SER A 194 12.85 10.01 7.27
N LEU A 195 14.00 9.84 6.63
CA LEU A 195 15.10 10.82 6.71
C LEU A 195 14.67 12.18 6.15
N GLU A 196 13.87 12.15 5.07
CA GLU A 196 13.30 13.31 4.41
C GLU A 196 12.34 14.08 5.32
N LEU A 197 11.51 13.39 6.12
CA LEU A 197 10.65 14.04 7.10
C LEU A 197 11.48 14.69 8.21
N HIS A 198 12.48 13.99 8.77
CA HIS A 198 13.33 14.58 9.82
C HIS A 198 14.04 15.85 9.32
N ARG A 199 14.60 15.82 8.10
CA ARG A 199 15.22 17.00 7.48
C ARG A 199 14.20 18.13 7.30
N LEU A 200 12.99 17.81 6.86
CA LEU A 200 11.90 18.78 6.72
C LEU A 200 11.55 19.45 8.05
N LEU A 201 11.42 18.65 9.12
CA LEU A 201 11.13 19.16 10.47
C LEU A 201 12.25 20.09 10.96
N THR A 202 13.52 19.69 10.82
CA THR A 202 14.66 20.53 11.19
C THR A 202 14.70 21.85 10.39
N ALA A 203 14.33 21.81 9.10
CA ALA A 203 14.27 23.02 8.27
C ALA A 203 13.17 23.98 8.75
N PHE A 204 11.98 23.48 9.07
CA PHE A 204 10.90 24.28 9.65
C PHE A 204 11.22 24.79 11.06
N GLU A 205 11.95 24.00 11.86
CA GLU A 205 12.40 24.41 13.19
C GLU A 205 13.24 25.69 13.14
N ALA A 206 14.10 25.81 12.13
CA ALA A 206 15.03 26.91 11.95
C ALA A 206 14.45 28.15 11.24
N ASP A 207 13.19 28.11 10.76
CA ASP A 207 12.62 29.16 9.91
C ASP A 207 11.20 29.59 10.35
N ASP A 208 11.13 30.71 11.06
CA ASP A 208 9.87 31.26 11.58
C ASP A 208 8.92 31.75 10.49
N ASP A 209 9.45 32.26 9.37
CA ASP A 209 8.63 32.73 8.24
C ASP A 209 7.95 31.54 7.53
N ALA A 210 8.69 30.45 7.33
CA ALA A 210 8.16 29.20 6.80
C ALA A 210 7.08 28.61 7.71
N ARG A 211 7.31 28.63 9.04
CA ARG A 211 6.31 28.17 10.00
C ARG A 211 5.08 29.06 10.00
N SER A 212 5.23 30.38 9.94
CA SER A 212 4.11 31.31 9.82
C SER A 212 3.32 31.11 8.53
N LEU A 213 3.98 30.80 7.42
CA LEU A 213 3.32 30.45 6.17
C LEU A 213 2.57 29.12 6.28
N LEU A 214 3.20 28.10 6.88
CA LEU A 214 2.59 26.79 7.12
C LEU A 214 1.31 26.91 7.97
N GLU A 215 1.33 27.71 9.03
CA GLU A 215 0.19 27.94 9.94
C GLU A 215 -0.82 28.99 9.45
N SER A 216 -0.62 29.53 8.24
CA SER A 216 -1.55 30.51 7.69
C SER A 216 -2.92 29.90 7.33
N ASP A 217 -3.96 30.74 7.38
CA ASP A 217 -5.32 30.42 6.92
C ASP A 217 -5.49 30.55 5.38
N GLY A 218 -4.37 30.55 4.62
CA GLY A 218 -4.39 30.61 3.16
C GLY A 218 -4.99 29.36 2.52
N ASP A 219 -5.33 29.44 1.23
CA ASP A 219 -5.74 28.25 0.47
C ASP A 219 -4.63 27.17 0.54
N PRO A 220 -4.94 25.92 0.92
CA PRO A 220 -3.93 24.88 1.08
C PRO A 220 -3.09 24.61 -0.18
N GLY A 221 -3.67 24.73 -1.36
CA GLY A 221 -2.95 24.60 -2.63
C GLY A 221 -1.96 25.74 -2.83
N GLU A 222 -2.38 26.98 -2.58
CA GLU A 222 -1.52 28.17 -2.67
C GLU A 222 -0.40 28.15 -1.62
N VAL A 223 -0.68 27.77 -0.38
CA VAL A 223 0.32 27.65 0.70
C VAL A 223 1.37 26.60 0.32
N LEU A 224 0.94 25.44 -0.14
CA LEU A 224 1.85 24.39 -0.60
C LEU A 224 2.70 24.87 -1.79
N ALA A 225 2.10 25.58 -2.74
CA ALA A 225 2.82 26.13 -3.89
C ALA A 225 3.87 27.17 -3.47
N GLN A 226 3.53 28.06 -2.53
CA GLN A 226 4.46 29.05 -2.00
C GLN A 226 5.63 28.39 -1.25
N LEU A 227 5.37 27.39 -0.42
CA LEU A 227 6.41 26.62 0.27
C LEU A 227 7.32 25.90 -0.73
N ARG A 228 6.77 25.31 -1.79
CA ARG A 228 7.53 24.64 -2.87
C ARG A 228 8.34 25.60 -3.73
N ALA A 229 7.92 26.86 -3.84
CA ALA A 229 8.62 27.89 -4.62
C ALA A 229 9.83 28.49 -3.88
N ARG A 230 10.00 28.18 -2.59
CA ARG A 230 11.16 28.61 -1.81
C ARG A 230 12.44 28.01 -2.36
N THR A 231 13.51 28.80 -2.36
CA THR A 231 14.84 28.39 -2.87
C THR A 231 15.86 28.13 -1.77
N ASP A 232 15.39 27.98 -0.54
CA ASP A 232 16.19 27.73 0.66
C ASP A 232 16.06 26.27 1.13
N GLU A 233 16.56 26.00 2.34
CA GLU A 233 16.56 24.66 2.92
C GLU A 233 15.14 24.11 3.14
N VAL A 234 14.16 24.95 3.48
CA VAL A 234 12.75 24.52 3.64
C VAL A 234 12.20 24.06 2.29
N GLY A 235 12.39 24.86 1.23
CA GLY A 235 11.95 24.50 -0.12
C GLY A 235 12.60 23.20 -0.61
N THR A 236 13.91 23.05 -0.37
CA THR A 236 14.67 21.85 -0.76
C THR A 236 14.21 20.60 0.01
N ALA A 237 14.11 20.68 1.33
CA ALA A 237 13.67 19.57 2.17
C ALA A 237 12.22 19.19 1.88
N LEU A 238 11.34 20.16 1.61
CA LEU A 238 9.97 19.91 1.23
C LEU A 238 9.90 19.18 -0.12
N ALA A 239 10.67 19.63 -1.12
CA ALA A 239 10.72 18.96 -2.41
C ALA A 239 11.14 17.48 -2.27
N GLU A 240 12.21 17.20 -1.50
CA GLU A 240 12.66 15.83 -1.26
C GLU A 240 11.62 14.97 -0.52
N TYR A 241 10.93 15.54 0.47
CA TYR A 241 9.85 14.85 1.17
C TYR A 241 8.69 14.54 0.23
N LEU A 242 8.27 15.50 -0.61
CA LEU A 242 7.20 15.29 -1.58
C LEU A 242 7.60 14.31 -2.69
N GLU A 243 8.87 14.25 -3.08
CA GLU A 243 9.36 13.22 -3.98
C GLU A 243 9.21 11.82 -3.37
N LEU A 244 9.28 11.68 -2.04
CA LEU A 244 9.09 10.41 -1.36
C LEU A 244 7.61 10.03 -1.20
N VAL A 245 6.75 10.98 -0.79
CA VAL A 245 5.38 10.69 -0.34
C VAL A 245 4.27 11.21 -1.26
N GLY A 246 4.59 12.16 -2.14
CA GLY A 246 3.60 12.97 -2.86
C GLY A 246 2.69 12.21 -3.80
N TYR A 247 3.18 11.11 -4.38
CA TYR A 247 2.43 10.25 -5.30
C TYR A 247 2.00 8.92 -4.68
N ARG A 248 1.97 8.82 -3.35
CA ARG A 248 1.36 7.68 -2.66
C ARG A 248 -0.13 7.91 -2.52
N LEU A 249 -0.93 6.86 -2.72
CA LEU A 249 -2.35 6.92 -2.38
C LEU A 249 -2.52 7.19 -0.88
N LEU A 250 -3.50 8.03 -0.53
CA LEU A 250 -3.85 8.33 0.86
C LEU A 250 -4.87 7.34 1.44
N ASP A 251 -5.68 6.74 0.58
CA ASP A 251 -6.70 5.77 0.96
C ASP A 251 -6.79 4.65 -0.08
N GLY A 252 -6.95 3.43 0.41
CA GLY A 252 -7.05 2.21 -0.39
C GLY A 252 -5.82 1.90 -1.24
N PHE A 253 -6.03 1.02 -2.21
CA PHE A 253 -5.01 0.54 -3.15
C PHE A 253 -5.37 0.84 -4.61
N ASP A 254 -6.66 1.05 -4.88
CA ASP A 254 -7.22 1.25 -6.21
C ASP A 254 -6.88 2.65 -6.76
N ILE A 255 -6.62 2.75 -8.07
CA ILE A 255 -6.29 4.03 -8.72
C ILE A 255 -7.44 5.04 -8.73
N SER A 256 -8.64 4.66 -8.28
CA SER A 256 -9.76 5.57 -7.98
C SER A 256 -9.51 6.41 -6.71
N GLY A 257 -8.64 5.95 -5.80
CA GLY A 257 -8.20 6.72 -4.63
C GLY A 257 -7.25 7.85 -5.01
N ARG A 258 -7.24 8.96 -4.26
CA ARG A 258 -6.35 10.12 -4.55
C ARG A 258 -4.96 9.93 -3.97
N TYR A 259 -3.94 10.42 -4.68
CA TYR A 259 -2.59 10.53 -4.10
C TYR A 259 -2.40 11.84 -3.32
N ALA A 260 -1.38 11.92 -2.46
CA ALA A 260 -1.19 13.01 -1.52
C ALA A 260 -1.17 14.41 -2.16
N LEU A 261 -0.51 14.58 -3.31
CA LEU A 261 -0.46 15.85 -4.05
C LEU A 261 -1.79 16.27 -4.70
N GLU A 262 -2.77 15.38 -4.86
CA GLU A 262 -4.14 15.76 -5.25
C GLU A 262 -4.97 16.32 -4.08
N LEU A 263 -4.48 16.18 -2.84
CA LEU A 263 -5.15 16.63 -1.62
C LEU A 263 -4.24 17.53 -0.77
N PRO A 264 -3.92 18.77 -1.23
CA PRO A 264 -3.00 19.68 -0.54
C PRO A 264 -3.36 19.94 0.93
N ASP A 265 -4.65 20.02 1.25
CA ASP A 265 -5.14 20.22 2.62
C ASP A 265 -4.74 19.06 3.56
N SER A 266 -4.98 17.81 3.15
CA SER A 266 -4.61 16.63 3.93
C SER A 266 -3.09 16.55 4.15
N LEU A 267 -2.33 16.85 3.08
CA LEU A 267 -0.87 16.86 3.12
C LEU A 267 -0.32 17.94 4.06
N LEU A 268 -0.83 19.18 3.98
CA LEU A 268 -0.43 20.26 4.87
C LEU A 268 -0.81 19.99 6.32
N ARG A 269 -2.00 19.43 6.59
CA ARG A 269 -2.39 19.03 7.95
C ARG A 269 -1.44 17.97 8.54
N SER A 270 -0.99 17.02 7.72
CA SER A 270 0.02 16.03 8.14
C SER A 270 1.37 16.68 8.47
N ILE A 271 1.83 17.62 7.63
CA ILE A 271 3.07 18.37 7.87
C ILE A 271 2.95 19.23 9.14
N ARG A 272 1.86 19.99 9.30
CA ARG A 272 1.56 20.78 10.51
C ARG A 272 1.58 19.92 11.77
N SER A 273 0.91 18.76 11.74
CA SER A 273 0.92 17.82 12.87
C SER A 273 2.31 17.30 13.20
N SER A 274 3.20 17.19 12.23
CA SER A 274 4.57 16.73 12.44
C SER A 274 5.47 17.86 12.95
N VAL A 275 5.32 19.08 12.41
CA VAL A 275 6.06 20.29 12.81
C VAL A 275 5.65 20.79 14.19
N GLY A 276 4.37 20.71 14.54
CA GLY A 276 3.85 21.09 15.86
C GLY A 276 4.32 20.17 17.00
N GLY A 277 5.07 19.10 16.68
CA GLY A 277 5.46 18.05 17.60
C GLY A 277 4.29 17.09 17.84
N ARG A 278 4.59 15.79 17.88
CA ARG A 278 3.66 14.84 18.49
C ARG A 278 3.59 15.18 19.98
N VAL A 279 2.39 15.31 20.54
CA VAL A 279 2.23 15.05 21.97
C VAL A 279 2.76 13.63 22.15
N GLU A 280 3.88 13.49 22.85
CA GLU A 280 4.32 12.18 23.32
C GLU A 280 3.15 11.65 24.16
N GLU A 281 2.30 10.81 23.56
CA GLU A 281 1.51 9.89 24.35
C GLU A 281 2.54 9.14 25.17
N ASP A 282 2.39 9.22 26.49
CA ASP A 282 3.18 8.57 27.52
C ASP A 282 3.15 7.04 27.26
N ASP A 283 3.91 6.59 26.26
CA ASP A 283 3.95 5.19 25.85
C ASP A 283 4.93 4.51 26.78
N ASP A 284 4.41 4.12 27.94
CA ASP A 284 5.06 3.19 28.86
C ASP A 284 5.10 1.78 28.24
N GLY A 285 5.61 1.68 27.01
CA GLY A 285 5.71 0.46 26.21
C GLY A 285 6.60 -0.57 26.91
N GLU A 286 7.61 -0.11 27.64
CA GLU A 286 8.44 -0.98 28.48
C GLU A 286 7.69 -1.53 29.68
N ALA A 287 6.94 -0.74 30.46
CA ALA A 287 6.15 -1.33 31.55
C ALA A 287 5.01 -2.20 31.03
N ARG A 288 4.43 -1.91 29.85
CA ARG A 288 3.45 -2.81 29.24
C ARG A 288 4.07 -4.17 28.91
N VAL A 289 5.29 -4.16 28.35
CA VAL A 289 6.05 -5.41 28.11
C VAL A 289 6.30 -6.13 29.42
N GLU A 290 6.78 -5.45 30.45
CA GLU A 290 7.08 -6.08 31.75
C GLU A 290 5.80 -6.61 32.45
N ALA A 291 4.68 -5.89 32.34
CA ALA A 291 3.39 -6.32 32.90
C ALA A 291 2.85 -7.59 32.22
N ILE A 292 3.01 -7.71 30.90
CA ILE A 292 2.63 -8.93 30.18
C ILE A 292 3.61 -10.06 30.49
N ARG A 293 4.92 -9.77 30.50
CA ARG A 293 5.98 -10.72 30.87
C ARG A 293 5.79 -11.29 32.28
N GLY A 294 5.32 -10.48 33.23
CA GLY A 294 5.00 -10.90 34.58
C GLY A 294 3.87 -11.93 34.66
N GLN A 295 2.99 -11.98 33.66
CA GLN A 295 1.91 -12.96 33.53
C GLN A 295 2.33 -14.25 32.82
N VAL A 296 3.49 -14.25 32.15
CA VAL A 296 4.05 -15.45 31.50
C VAL A 296 4.66 -16.36 32.58
N PRO A 297 4.33 -17.68 32.59
CA PRO A 297 4.96 -18.65 33.47
C PRO A 297 6.49 -18.58 33.39
N GLU A 298 7.17 -18.74 34.54
CA GLU A 298 8.62 -18.53 34.63
C GLU A 298 9.42 -19.36 33.63
N GLU A 299 8.99 -20.60 33.37
CA GLU A 299 9.60 -21.52 32.41
C GLU A 299 9.54 -21.04 30.95
N HIS A 300 8.60 -20.16 30.60
CA HIS A 300 8.40 -19.63 29.25
C HIS A 300 8.93 -18.20 29.06
N ARG A 301 9.43 -17.53 30.10
CA ARG A 301 9.82 -16.11 29.99
C ARG A 301 10.95 -15.85 29.00
N ALA A 302 11.94 -16.74 28.93
CA ALA A 302 13.03 -16.61 27.96
C ALA A 302 12.53 -16.79 26.52
N GLU A 303 11.57 -17.68 26.30
CA GLU A 303 10.94 -17.91 25.01
C GLU A 303 10.06 -16.72 24.60
N PHE A 304 9.31 -16.13 25.55
CA PHE A 304 8.60 -14.86 25.34
C PHE A 304 9.54 -13.74 24.88
N ASP A 305 10.66 -13.53 25.57
CA ASP A 305 11.61 -12.46 25.26
C ASP A 305 12.18 -12.63 23.83
N ASP A 306 12.47 -13.87 23.43
CA ASP A 306 12.96 -14.23 22.10
C ASP A 306 11.89 -14.04 21.00
N LEU A 307 10.67 -14.56 21.20
CA LEU A 307 9.54 -14.38 20.27
C LEU A 307 9.17 -12.91 20.07
N LEU A 308 9.17 -12.12 21.16
CA LEU A 308 8.91 -10.69 21.10
C LEU A 308 10.00 -9.97 20.29
N GLY A 309 11.26 -10.37 20.45
CA GLY A 309 12.39 -9.89 19.66
C GLY A 309 12.19 -10.14 18.16
N GLU A 310 11.83 -11.36 17.77
CA GLU A 310 11.56 -11.69 16.36
C GLU A 310 10.37 -10.92 15.79
N ALA A 311 9.26 -10.85 16.54
CA ALA A 311 8.07 -10.13 16.12
C ALA A 311 8.37 -8.64 15.88
N ARG A 312 9.05 -7.98 16.82
CA ARG A 312 9.42 -6.56 16.71
C ARG A 312 10.44 -6.30 15.61
N LEU A 313 11.40 -7.21 15.39
CA LEU A 313 12.42 -7.08 14.35
C LEU A 313 11.80 -6.92 12.96
N VAL A 314 10.80 -7.73 12.65
CA VAL A 314 10.17 -7.76 11.31
C VAL A 314 8.88 -6.95 11.21
N TYR A 315 8.37 -6.42 12.32
CA TYR A 315 7.03 -5.79 12.36
C TYR A 315 6.90 -4.66 11.34
N ARG A 316 7.94 -3.86 11.12
CA ARG A 316 7.94 -2.77 10.12
C ARG A 316 7.67 -3.23 8.69
N LEU A 317 8.01 -4.48 8.34
CA LEU A 317 7.71 -5.05 7.03
C LEU A 317 6.19 -5.11 6.79
N ARG A 318 5.39 -5.07 7.86
CA ARG A 318 3.93 -4.96 7.79
C ARG A 318 3.49 -3.72 7.01
N ASP A 319 4.16 -2.60 7.20
CA ASP A 319 3.79 -1.33 6.57
C ASP A 319 4.69 -1.03 5.37
N GLU A 320 5.99 -1.31 5.49
CA GLU A 320 6.96 -1.05 4.42
C GLU A 320 6.57 -1.76 3.12
N ARG A 321 6.06 -3.01 3.19
CA ARG A 321 5.70 -3.76 1.98
C ARG A 321 4.53 -3.16 1.21
N GLY A 322 3.62 -2.45 1.88
CA GLY A 322 2.55 -1.72 1.21
C GLY A 322 3.04 -0.37 0.68
N VAL A 323 3.65 0.43 1.56
CA VAL A 323 4.10 1.80 1.26
C VAL A 323 5.11 1.85 0.12
N PHE A 324 6.10 0.95 0.12
CA PHE A 324 7.17 0.94 -0.88
C PHE A 324 6.88 0.03 -2.07
N SER A 325 5.78 -0.72 -2.06
CA SER A 325 5.36 -1.51 -3.22
C SER A 325 4.15 -0.87 -3.90
N ASP A 326 2.95 -1.38 -3.64
CA ASP A 326 1.74 -1.13 -4.42
C ASP A 326 1.12 0.24 -4.16
N ILE A 327 1.19 0.80 -2.94
CA ILE A 327 0.61 2.13 -2.64
C ILE A 327 1.28 3.24 -3.48
N TRP A 328 2.61 3.21 -3.60
CA TRP A 328 3.32 4.19 -4.43
C TRP A 328 3.12 3.90 -5.92
N ALA A 329 3.23 2.64 -6.34
CA ALA A 329 3.02 2.28 -7.75
C ALA A 329 1.61 2.63 -8.25
N SER A 330 0.59 2.41 -7.41
CA SER A 330 -0.80 2.74 -7.72
C SER A 330 -1.00 4.24 -7.89
N GLY A 331 -0.40 5.07 -7.03
CA GLY A 331 -0.49 6.51 -7.21
C GLY A 331 0.28 7.02 -8.44
N LEU A 332 1.39 6.37 -8.83
CA LEU A 332 2.06 6.65 -10.11
C LEU A 332 1.19 6.25 -11.32
N MET A 333 0.54 5.10 -11.26
CA MET A 333 -0.43 4.68 -12.27
C MET A 333 -1.60 5.67 -12.36
N ARG A 334 -2.15 6.10 -11.23
CA ARG A 334 -3.20 7.12 -11.18
C ARG A 334 -2.74 8.42 -11.84
N ARG A 335 -1.53 8.89 -11.54
CA ARG A 335 -0.97 10.10 -12.18
C ARG A 335 -0.95 9.97 -13.70
N ALA A 336 -0.51 8.82 -14.23
CA ALA A 336 -0.51 8.55 -15.67
C ALA A 336 -1.95 8.51 -16.23
N ALA A 337 -2.85 7.78 -15.58
CA ALA A 337 -4.26 7.66 -15.97
C ALA A 337 -4.96 9.03 -16.01
N MET A 338 -4.76 9.88 -14.99
CA MET A 338 -5.37 11.20 -14.93
C MET A 338 -4.84 12.16 -16.00
N SER A 339 -3.57 12.02 -16.42
CA SER A 339 -3.02 12.77 -17.56
C SER A 339 -3.73 12.38 -18.86
N ALA A 340 -3.88 11.07 -19.10
CA ALA A 340 -4.65 10.54 -20.23
C ALA A 340 -6.11 10.99 -20.18
N GLY A 341 -6.75 10.90 -19.02
CA GLY A 341 -8.14 11.30 -18.80
C GLY A 341 -8.39 12.77 -19.15
N ARG A 342 -7.53 13.69 -18.67
CA ARG A 342 -7.63 15.12 -19.01
C ARG A 342 -7.53 15.35 -20.51
N ARG A 343 -6.52 14.74 -21.14
CA ARG A 343 -6.29 14.86 -22.59
C ARG A 343 -7.46 14.33 -23.42
N LEU A 344 -8.05 13.21 -23.00
CA LEU A 344 -9.20 12.61 -23.67
C LEU A 344 -10.47 13.46 -23.48
N ALA A 345 -10.67 14.04 -22.30
CA ALA A 345 -11.79 14.94 -22.03
C ALA A 345 -11.71 16.24 -22.88
N GLU A 346 -10.52 16.84 -23.01
CA GLU A 346 -10.30 17.99 -23.89
C GLU A 346 -10.65 17.69 -25.36
N ARG A 347 -10.48 16.44 -25.79
CA ARG A 347 -10.83 15.94 -27.13
C ARG A 347 -12.30 15.49 -27.25
N GLY A 348 -13.09 15.60 -26.18
CA GLY A 348 -14.47 15.11 -26.14
C GLY A 348 -14.59 13.58 -26.21
N ARG A 349 -13.51 12.84 -25.91
CA ARG A 349 -13.50 11.36 -25.85
C ARG A 349 -13.87 10.82 -24.48
N LEU A 350 -13.90 11.68 -23.46
CA LEU A 350 -14.45 11.43 -22.13
C LEU A 350 -15.32 12.61 -21.70
N ASN A 351 -16.38 12.35 -20.96
CA ASN A 351 -17.23 13.39 -20.37
C ASN A 351 -16.60 14.00 -19.10
N ASP A 352 -15.88 13.17 -18.34
CA ASP A 352 -15.11 13.56 -17.15
C ASP A 352 -13.73 12.89 -17.24
N PRO A 353 -12.61 13.61 -17.00
CA PRO A 353 -11.28 13.01 -16.92
C PRO A 353 -11.19 11.78 -16.02
N GLU A 354 -11.95 11.72 -14.93
CA GLU A 354 -11.89 10.63 -13.96
C GLU A 354 -12.52 9.34 -14.43
N HIS A 355 -13.40 9.37 -15.43
CA HIS A 355 -13.95 8.13 -16.02
C HIS A 355 -12.84 7.20 -16.55
N ILE A 356 -11.64 7.74 -16.84
CA ILE A 356 -10.51 6.94 -17.31
C ILE A 356 -10.15 5.76 -16.38
N VAL A 357 -10.42 5.85 -15.06
CA VAL A 357 -10.09 4.76 -14.12
C VAL A 357 -10.90 3.50 -14.37
N ASP A 358 -12.04 3.61 -15.06
CA ASP A 358 -12.92 2.50 -15.44
C ASP A 358 -12.61 1.92 -16.82
N ALA A 359 -11.41 2.19 -17.33
CA ALA A 359 -10.78 1.50 -18.45
C ALA A 359 -9.71 0.52 -17.94
N THR A 360 -9.40 -0.53 -18.71
CA THR A 360 -8.14 -1.27 -18.51
C THR A 360 -6.94 -0.45 -18.99
N ALA A 361 -5.71 -0.83 -18.62
CA ALA A 361 -4.52 -0.10 -19.08
C ALA A 361 -4.38 -0.13 -20.62
N GLU A 362 -4.74 -1.25 -21.25
CA GLU A 362 -4.80 -1.41 -22.71
C GLU A 362 -5.86 -0.52 -23.33
N GLU A 363 -7.06 -0.43 -22.73
CA GLU A 363 -8.11 0.50 -23.19
C GLU A 363 -7.64 1.96 -23.06
N MET A 364 -7.03 2.35 -21.93
CA MET A 364 -6.46 3.70 -21.75
C MET A 364 -5.44 4.04 -22.85
N ALA A 365 -4.50 3.12 -23.10
CA ALA A 365 -3.46 3.30 -24.13
C ALA A 365 -4.07 3.37 -25.55
N ALA A 366 -5.07 2.54 -25.85
CA ALA A 366 -5.76 2.55 -27.13
C ALA A 366 -6.55 3.84 -27.38
N MET A 367 -7.19 4.37 -26.33
CA MET A 367 -7.94 5.62 -26.39
C MET A 367 -7.02 6.81 -26.63
N VAL A 368 -5.90 6.91 -25.92
CA VAL A 368 -4.93 8.02 -26.07
C VAL A 368 -4.29 8.01 -27.45
N SER A 369 -3.86 6.85 -27.93
CA SER A 369 -3.26 6.69 -29.27
C SER A 369 -4.28 6.79 -30.43
N GLY A 370 -5.58 6.87 -30.13
CA GLY A 370 -6.64 6.90 -31.13
C GLY A 370 -6.82 5.58 -31.90
N SER A 371 -6.23 4.49 -31.42
CA SER A 371 -6.30 3.17 -32.05
C SER A 371 -7.59 2.40 -31.70
N GLY A 372 -8.33 2.84 -30.69
CA GLY A 372 -9.63 2.25 -30.34
C GLY A 372 -10.12 2.63 -28.94
N GLY A 373 -10.83 1.70 -28.30
CA GLY A 373 -11.33 1.83 -26.93
C GLY A 373 -12.79 2.30 -26.83
N PRO A 374 -13.35 2.28 -25.62
CA PRO A 374 -14.77 2.60 -25.37
C PRO A 374 -15.15 4.03 -25.76
N SER A 375 -16.46 4.25 -25.95
CA SER A 375 -17.01 5.60 -26.17
C SER A 375 -17.09 6.42 -24.86
N ALA A 376 -17.29 7.73 -24.97
CA ALA A 376 -17.47 8.59 -23.80
C ALA A 376 -18.72 8.21 -22.98
N GLU A 377 -19.77 7.76 -23.65
CA GLU A 377 -21.01 7.26 -23.03
C GLU A 377 -20.76 5.92 -22.33
N GLU A 378 -20.10 4.97 -22.98
CA GLU A 378 -19.76 3.68 -22.35
C GLU A 378 -18.90 3.87 -21.10
N MET A 379 -17.93 4.80 -21.15
CA MET A 379 -17.09 5.13 -19.99
C MET A 379 -17.85 5.82 -18.85
N ALA A 380 -18.95 6.52 -19.14
CA ALA A 380 -19.78 7.17 -18.14
C ALA A 380 -20.83 6.23 -17.52
N GLU A 381 -21.14 5.11 -18.19
CA GLU A 381 -22.07 4.08 -17.71
C GLU A 381 -21.38 3.03 -16.81
N ARG A 382 -20.08 2.81 -17.01
CA ARG A 382 -19.23 1.99 -16.14
C ARG A 382 -19.09 2.66 -14.77
#